data_AF-A0A6S4TP08-F1
#
_entry.id   AF-A0A6S4TP08-F1
#
_cell.length_a   1.000
_cell.length_b   1.000
_cell.length_c   1.000
_cell.angle_alpha   90.00
_cell.angle_beta   90.00
_cell.angle_gamma   90.00
#
_symmetry.space_group_name_H-M   'P 1'
#
loop_
_entity.id
_entity.type
_entity.pdbx_description
1 polymer ?
#
loop_
_entity_poly.entity_id
_entity_poly.type
_entity_poly.pdbx_seq_one_letter_code
_entity_poly.pdbx_strand_id
1 'polypeptide(L)'
;MDNKVREKAFQDHIITQLAASGWLVGESSHYDKERALYREDLVAFVQESQPEGWQKYCKTYGEQPERHLLDGAVRQLKRSEGGTLWLLRNQIEDRGHRLKVASFKPDHDLNPELLARYQANRLRVVPELVYSPHGYDGRIDLTLFLNGIPVATLELKSCFKQSLENAKKQYREDRLPKTNGRDEPLLSFRRGALVHFAVNQFEVAMTTKLAGDSTFFLPFNQGTREGGAGNDQPLPVNGEEGIATGYLWQEILQPDNFLRILSRYLHLEVKVEEDELGRQKKKETMIFPRYHQWKVVQNLLATVGLGCVLKVMKI
;
A
#
# COMPACT_ATOMS: atom_id res chain seq x y z
N MET A 1 32.25 5.37 4.98
CA MET A 1 31.01 5.90 4.39
C MET A 1 29.97 5.92 5.49
N ASP A 2 29.41 7.09 5.82
CA ASP A 2 28.45 7.27 6.91
C ASP A 2 27.19 6.42 6.69
N ASN A 3 26.60 5.87 7.76
CA ASN A 3 25.41 5.02 7.69
C ASN A 3 24.23 5.74 7.02
N LYS A 4 24.07 7.05 7.27
CA LYS A 4 23.03 7.86 6.62
C LYS A 4 23.21 7.94 5.11
N VAL A 5 24.44 8.05 4.63
CA VAL A 5 24.76 8.10 3.19
C VAL A 5 24.38 6.77 2.51
N ARG A 6 24.63 5.65 3.19
CA ARG A 6 24.26 4.32 2.68
C ARG A 6 22.75 4.08 2.71
N GLU A 7 22.06 4.53 3.75
CA GLU A 7 20.60 4.46 3.84
C GLU A 7 19.93 5.29 2.76
N LYS A 8 20.44 6.50 2.51
CA LYS A 8 19.98 7.35 1.42
C LYS A 8 20.20 6.69 0.05
N ALA A 9 21.40 6.14 -0.19
CA ALA A 9 21.67 5.41 -1.44
C ALA A 9 20.74 4.19 -1.62
N PHE A 10 20.42 3.47 -0.55
CA PHE A 10 19.48 2.35 -0.59
C PHE A 10 18.05 2.82 -0.90
N GLN A 11 17.59 3.90 -0.26
CA GLN A 11 16.30 4.53 -0.54
C GLN A 11 16.22 4.98 -2.01
N ASP A 12 17.24 5.68 -2.50
CA ASP A 12 17.29 6.21 -3.87
C ASP A 12 17.29 5.09 -4.91
N HIS A 13 17.97 3.97 -4.63
CA HIS A 13 17.91 2.78 -5.46
C HIS A 13 16.47 2.24 -5.59
N ILE A 14 15.75 2.10 -4.47
CA ILE A 14 14.36 1.62 -4.47
C ILE A 14 13.44 2.58 -5.23
N ILE A 15 13.57 3.90 -4.99
CA ILE A 15 12.77 4.91 -5.69
C ILE A 15 13.00 4.83 -7.20
N THR A 16 14.25 4.70 -7.63
CA THR A 16 14.60 4.58 -9.05
C THR A 16 13.94 3.35 -9.68
N GLN A 17 13.95 2.21 -9.00
CA GLN A 17 13.33 0.97 -9.48
C GLN A 17 11.80 1.05 -9.50
N LEU A 18 11.18 1.69 -8.50
CA LEU A 18 9.73 1.91 -8.49
C LEU A 18 9.33 2.86 -9.63
N ALA A 19 10.06 3.96 -9.83
CA ALA A 19 9.81 4.89 -10.92
C ALA A 19 9.92 4.20 -12.29
N ALA A 20 10.97 3.38 -12.49
CA ALA A 20 11.14 2.60 -13.71
C ALA A 20 10.02 1.58 -13.97
N SER A 21 9.32 1.12 -12.92
CA SER A 21 8.16 0.22 -13.05
C SER A 21 6.81 0.94 -13.18
N GLY A 22 6.79 2.27 -13.28
CA GLY A 22 5.59 3.07 -13.52
C GLY A 22 4.99 3.72 -12.27
N TRP A 23 5.66 3.65 -11.11
CA TRP A 23 5.27 4.48 -9.97
C TRP A 23 5.62 5.95 -10.22
N LEU A 24 4.72 6.84 -9.85
CA LEU A 24 5.01 8.26 -9.76
C LEU A 24 5.87 8.51 -8.52
N VAL A 25 6.83 9.43 -8.61
CA VAL A 25 7.57 9.94 -7.44
C VAL A 25 6.92 11.27 -7.03
N GLY A 26 6.50 11.37 -5.77
CA GLY A 26 5.87 12.57 -5.23
C GLY A 26 6.74 13.31 -4.23
N GLU A 27 6.18 14.40 -3.69
CA GLU A 27 6.82 15.22 -2.68
C GLU A 27 5.98 15.29 -1.40
N SER A 28 6.64 15.33 -0.24
CA SER A 28 5.94 15.43 1.05
C SER A 28 5.11 16.72 1.18
N SER A 29 5.44 17.77 0.44
CA SER A 29 4.74 19.06 0.43
C SER A 29 3.33 18.99 -0.18
N HIS A 30 3.08 18.01 -1.07
CA HIS A 30 1.80 17.83 -1.75
C HIS A 30 0.82 16.95 -0.97
N TYR A 31 1.28 16.37 0.15
CA TYR A 31 0.47 15.52 1.00
C TYR A 31 -0.41 16.33 1.96
N ASP A 32 -1.71 16.04 1.95
CA ASP A 32 -2.68 16.59 2.90
C ASP A 32 -2.62 15.78 4.20
N LYS A 33 -1.91 16.31 5.21
CA LYS A 33 -1.72 15.66 6.52
C LYS A 33 -3.04 15.42 7.27
N GLU A 34 -3.97 16.36 7.18
CA GLU A 34 -5.27 16.30 7.88
C GLU A 34 -6.13 15.15 7.35
N ARG A 35 -6.18 15.02 6.02
CA ARG A 35 -6.93 13.96 5.35
C ARG A 35 -6.13 12.69 5.14
N ALA A 36 -4.82 12.72 5.37
CA ALA A 36 -3.87 11.70 4.96
C ALA A 36 -4.10 11.21 3.53
N LEU A 37 -4.21 12.17 2.60
CA LEU A 37 -4.41 11.91 1.18
C LEU A 37 -3.37 12.66 0.37
N TYR A 38 -2.99 12.08 -0.76
CA TYR A 38 -2.24 12.78 -1.78
C TYR A 38 -3.24 13.35 -2.81
N ARG A 39 -3.65 14.60 -2.58
CA ARG A 39 -4.87 15.20 -3.18
C ARG A 39 -4.91 15.13 -4.70
N GLU A 40 -3.81 15.49 -5.35
CA GLU A 40 -3.74 15.59 -6.82
C GLU A 40 -4.10 14.26 -7.49
N ASP A 41 -3.66 13.13 -6.93
CA ASP A 41 -3.88 11.82 -7.52
C ASP A 41 -5.35 11.37 -7.41
N LEU A 42 -6.01 11.62 -6.28
CA LEU A 42 -7.41 11.24 -6.10
C LEU A 42 -8.32 12.02 -7.04
N VAL A 43 -8.09 13.33 -7.13
CA VAL A 43 -8.85 14.21 -8.02
C VAL A 43 -8.61 13.82 -9.48
N ALA A 44 -7.34 13.68 -9.89
CA ALA A 44 -6.98 13.34 -11.26
C ALA A 44 -7.55 11.99 -11.69
N PHE A 45 -7.47 10.96 -10.83
CA PHE A 45 -8.05 9.65 -11.12
C PHE A 45 -9.55 9.74 -11.38
N VAL A 46 -10.31 10.43 -10.52
CA VAL A 46 -11.77 10.56 -10.68
C VAL A 46 -12.13 11.32 -11.95
N GLN A 47 -11.41 12.41 -12.25
CA GLN A 47 -11.59 13.21 -13.45
C GLN A 47 -11.36 12.42 -14.74
N GLU A 48 -10.27 11.66 -14.80
CA GLU A 48 -9.90 10.87 -15.98
C GLU A 48 -10.74 9.60 -16.13
N SER A 49 -10.95 8.87 -15.04
CA SER A 49 -11.64 7.57 -15.09
C SER A 49 -13.16 7.68 -15.29
N GLN A 50 -13.76 8.79 -14.84
CA GLN A 50 -15.21 8.97 -14.75
C GLN A 50 -15.63 10.41 -15.12
N PRO A 51 -15.28 10.92 -16.31
CA PRO A 51 -15.47 12.34 -16.66
C PRO A 51 -16.94 12.80 -16.58
N GLU A 52 -17.90 11.98 -17.02
CA GLU A 52 -19.33 12.30 -16.90
C GLU A 52 -19.81 12.34 -15.44
N GLY A 53 -19.34 11.40 -14.62
CA GLY A 53 -19.64 11.35 -13.19
C GLY A 53 -19.07 12.58 -12.48
N TRP A 54 -17.84 12.95 -12.82
CA TRP A 54 -17.19 14.15 -12.31
C TRP A 54 -17.93 15.44 -12.71
N GLN A 55 -18.37 15.58 -13.96
CA GLN A 55 -19.14 16.74 -14.41
C GLN A 55 -20.46 16.88 -13.64
N LYS A 56 -21.19 15.78 -13.40
CA LYS A 56 -22.41 15.79 -12.57
C LYS A 56 -22.11 16.17 -11.12
N TYR A 57 -21.00 15.69 -10.57
CA TYR A 57 -20.53 16.03 -9.24
C TYR A 57 -20.23 17.54 -9.12
N CYS A 58 -19.52 18.11 -10.11
CA CYS A 58 -19.23 19.54 -10.19
C CYS A 58 -20.49 20.40 -10.22
N LYS A 59 -21.51 20.01 -10.99
CA LYS A 59 -22.81 20.73 -11.02
C LYS A 59 -23.50 20.77 -9.65
N THR A 60 -23.30 19.75 -8.83
CA THR A 60 -23.92 19.67 -7.49
C THR A 60 -23.19 20.52 -6.45
N TYR A 61 -21.86 20.61 -6.56
CA TYR A 61 -20.99 21.25 -5.56
C TYR A 61 -20.42 22.60 -5.97
N GLY A 62 -20.68 23.05 -7.19
CA GLY A 62 -20.32 24.40 -7.66
C GLY A 62 -18.80 24.63 -7.63
N GLU A 63 -18.36 25.57 -6.79
CA GLU A 63 -16.99 26.08 -6.77
C GLU A 63 -15.97 25.17 -6.05
N GLN A 64 -16.41 24.20 -5.23
CA GLN A 64 -15.48 23.39 -4.40
C GLN A 64 -15.61 21.86 -4.57
N PRO A 65 -15.80 21.31 -5.79
CA PRO A 65 -16.05 19.89 -5.98
C PRO A 65 -14.89 19.02 -5.50
N GLU A 66 -13.63 19.45 -5.68
CA GLU A 66 -12.48 18.70 -5.20
C GLU A 66 -12.45 18.58 -3.67
N ARG A 67 -12.75 19.66 -2.96
CA ARG A 67 -12.83 19.64 -1.50
C ARG A 67 -13.91 18.67 -1.04
N HIS A 68 -15.09 18.70 -1.67
CA HIS A 68 -16.18 17.79 -1.34
C HIS A 68 -15.86 16.32 -1.65
N LEU A 69 -15.13 16.06 -2.74
CA LEU A 69 -14.62 14.72 -3.08
C LEU A 69 -13.68 14.20 -1.98
N LEU A 70 -12.70 15.01 -1.57
CA LEU A 70 -11.74 14.66 -0.53
C LEU A 70 -12.44 14.41 0.82
N ASP A 71 -13.38 15.29 1.20
CA ASP A 71 -14.16 15.12 2.42
C ASP A 71 -15.07 13.88 2.35
N GLY A 72 -15.59 13.57 1.15
CA GLY A 72 -16.32 12.34 0.86
C GLY A 72 -15.47 11.10 1.06
N ALA A 73 -14.24 11.09 0.55
CA ALA A 73 -13.28 10.02 0.77
C ALA A 73 -13.00 9.84 2.27
N VAL A 74 -12.72 10.92 3.00
CA VAL A 74 -12.48 10.88 4.46
C VAL A 74 -13.68 10.31 5.21
N ARG A 75 -14.93 10.65 4.83
CA ARG A 75 -16.13 10.04 5.42
C ARG A 75 -16.14 8.52 5.26
N GLN A 76 -15.81 8.01 4.08
CA GLN A 76 -15.74 6.55 3.85
C GLN A 76 -14.57 5.90 4.59
N LEU A 77 -13.42 6.58 4.68
CA LEU A 77 -12.24 6.09 5.42
C LEU A 77 -12.49 5.99 6.93
N LYS A 78 -13.29 6.88 7.51
CA LYS A 78 -13.59 6.92 8.95
C LYS A 78 -14.80 6.06 9.36
N ARG A 79 -15.61 5.60 8.39
CA ARG A 79 -16.83 4.83 8.69
C ARG A 79 -16.51 3.48 9.31
N SER A 80 -17.35 3.02 10.25
CA SER A 80 -17.19 1.74 10.96
C SER A 80 -17.13 0.52 10.04
N GLU A 81 -17.89 0.50 8.95
CA GLU A 81 -17.88 -0.54 7.90
C GLU A 81 -17.02 -0.15 6.69
N GLY A 82 -16.24 0.93 6.82
CA GLY A 82 -15.38 1.49 5.78
C GLY A 82 -13.89 1.24 6.03
N GLY A 83 -13.09 2.25 5.73
CA GLY A 83 -11.63 2.19 5.76
C GLY A 83 -11.01 2.10 4.37
N THR A 84 -9.68 2.14 4.31
CA THR A 84 -8.87 2.19 3.09
C THR A 84 -9.20 1.02 2.16
N LEU A 85 -9.15 -0.22 2.65
CA LEU A 85 -9.40 -1.39 1.83
C LEU A 85 -10.83 -1.42 1.27
N TRP A 86 -11.81 -1.04 2.10
CA TRP A 86 -13.21 -0.96 1.67
C TRP A 86 -13.37 0.08 0.57
N LEU A 87 -12.84 1.29 0.79
CA LEU A 87 -12.98 2.40 -0.14
C LEU A 87 -12.34 2.08 -1.50
N LEU A 88 -11.14 1.51 -1.51
CA LEU A 88 -10.46 1.09 -2.75
C LEU A 88 -11.30 0.09 -3.57
N ARG A 89 -12.03 -0.81 -2.92
CA ARG A 89 -12.87 -1.83 -3.59
C ARG A 89 -14.29 -1.36 -3.91
N ASN A 90 -14.73 -0.27 -3.29
CA ASN A 90 -16.09 0.25 -3.41
C ASN A 90 -16.04 1.63 -4.06
N GLN A 91 -16.74 2.61 -3.49
CA GLN A 91 -16.86 3.96 -4.04
C GLN A 91 -17.07 4.97 -2.92
N ILE A 92 -16.84 6.24 -3.24
CA ILE A 92 -17.40 7.35 -2.49
C ILE A 92 -18.89 7.44 -2.83
N GLU A 93 -19.73 7.43 -1.80
CA GLU A 93 -21.16 7.72 -1.91
C GLU A 93 -21.44 9.07 -1.26
N ASP A 94 -21.95 10.01 -2.06
CA ASP A 94 -22.12 11.38 -1.62
C ASP A 94 -23.26 12.08 -2.40
N ARG A 95 -24.34 12.42 -1.69
CA ARG A 95 -25.55 13.06 -2.27
C ARG A 95 -26.04 12.41 -3.58
N GLY A 96 -26.08 11.08 -3.62
CA GLY A 96 -26.52 10.31 -4.79
C GLY A 96 -25.45 10.08 -5.86
N HIS A 97 -24.28 10.72 -5.75
CA HIS A 97 -23.13 10.41 -6.60
C HIS A 97 -22.40 9.19 -6.09
N ARG A 98 -21.94 8.35 -7.02
CA ARG A 98 -21.11 7.17 -6.77
C ARG A 98 -19.83 7.29 -7.59
N LEU A 99 -18.71 7.55 -6.94
CA LEU A 99 -17.42 7.75 -7.59
C LEU A 99 -16.43 6.68 -7.13
N LYS A 100 -15.98 5.83 -8.05
CA LYS A 100 -14.88 4.89 -7.80
C LYS A 100 -13.58 5.66 -7.56
N VAL A 101 -12.74 5.15 -6.67
CA VAL A 101 -11.42 5.76 -6.36
C VAL A 101 -10.24 4.89 -6.79
N ALA A 102 -10.52 3.66 -7.23
CA ALA A 102 -9.56 2.76 -7.85
C ALA A 102 -10.30 1.84 -8.81
N SER A 103 -9.57 1.34 -9.81
CA SER A 103 -10.05 0.29 -10.69
C SER A 103 -9.11 -0.91 -10.57
N PHE A 104 -9.63 -2.13 -10.68
CA PHE A 104 -8.82 -3.34 -10.63
C PHE A 104 -9.00 -4.11 -11.92
N LYS A 105 -7.97 -4.88 -12.29
CA LYS A 105 -7.96 -5.62 -13.55
C LYS A 105 -9.21 -6.52 -13.65
N PRO A 106 -10.03 -6.39 -14.70
CA PRO A 106 -11.20 -7.24 -14.88
C PRO A 106 -10.76 -8.70 -15.11
N ASP A 107 -11.63 -9.66 -14.80
CA ASP A 107 -11.35 -11.08 -15.05
C ASP A 107 -11.29 -11.42 -16.56
N HIS A 108 -11.93 -10.58 -17.39
CA HIS A 108 -11.93 -10.70 -18.83
C HIS A 108 -11.70 -9.33 -19.48
N ASP A 109 -10.82 -9.26 -20.48
CA ASP A 109 -10.44 -8.02 -21.18
C ASP A 109 -11.51 -7.50 -22.17
N LEU A 110 -12.78 -7.91 -22.00
CA LEU A 110 -13.87 -7.63 -22.93
C LEU A 110 -14.48 -6.23 -22.78
N ASN A 111 -14.12 -5.47 -21.74
CA ASN A 111 -14.64 -4.12 -21.51
C ASN A 111 -13.51 -3.07 -21.61
N PRO A 112 -13.36 -2.40 -22.77
CA PRO A 112 -12.34 -1.37 -22.99
C PRO A 112 -12.41 -0.21 -21.99
N GLU A 113 -13.60 0.16 -21.52
CA GLU A 113 -13.80 1.23 -20.54
C GLU A 113 -13.19 0.85 -19.17
N LEU A 114 -13.41 -0.40 -18.71
CA LEU A 114 -12.82 -0.88 -17.47
C LEU A 114 -11.29 -0.99 -17.56
N LEU A 115 -10.78 -1.39 -18.72
CA LEU A 115 -9.34 -1.42 -18.98
C LEU A 115 -8.74 -0.01 -18.96
N ALA A 116 -9.37 0.97 -19.60
CA ALA A 116 -8.94 2.37 -19.56
C ALA A 116 -8.93 2.92 -18.12
N ARG A 117 -9.98 2.64 -17.33
CA ARG A 117 -10.01 3.01 -15.90
C ARG A 117 -8.92 2.33 -15.09
N TYR A 118 -8.60 1.08 -15.39
CA TYR A 118 -7.51 0.35 -14.75
C TYR A 118 -6.15 0.98 -15.06
N GLN A 119 -5.93 1.35 -16.32
CA GLN A 119 -4.70 2.04 -16.77
C GLN A 119 -4.59 3.46 -16.20
N ALA A 120 -5.70 4.11 -15.88
CA ALA A 120 -5.71 5.42 -15.23
C ALA A 120 -5.27 5.39 -13.75
N ASN A 121 -5.12 4.21 -13.13
CA ASN A 121 -4.62 4.15 -11.75
C ASN A 121 -3.21 4.77 -11.65
N ARG A 122 -3.03 5.57 -10.60
CA ARG A 122 -1.78 6.21 -10.23
C ARG A 122 -1.27 5.56 -8.96
N LEU A 123 -0.14 4.88 -9.07
CA LEU A 123 0.60 4.42 -7.91
C LEU A 123 1.72 5.41 -7.66
N ARG A 124 1.85 5.91 -6.43
CA ARG A 124 2.83 6.94 -6.09
C ARG A 124 3.65 6.55 -4.87
N VAL A 125 4.97 6.71 -4.97
CA VAL A 125 5.90 6.65 -3.86
C VAL A 125 6.27 8.08 -3.46
N VAL A 126 6.11 8.40 -2.18
CA VAL A 126 6.53 9.68 -1.60
C VAL A 126 7.65 9.40 -0.61
N PRO A 127 8.88 9.85 -0.88
CA PRO A 127 9.98 9.72 0.06
C PRO A 127 9.86 10.73 1.20
N GLU A 128 10.43 10.38 2.36
CA GLU A 128 10.62 11.29 3.49
C GLU A 128 9.33 12.00 3.94
N LEU A 129 8.21 11.27 3.99
CA LEU A 129 6.90 11.85 4.20
C LEU A 129 6.73 12.35 5.64
N VAL A 130 6.59 13.67 5.81
CA VAL A 130 6.15 14.29 7.07
C VAL A 130 4.64 14.13 7.17
N TYR A 131 4.17 13.23 8.03
CA TYR A 131 2.78 12.77 7.98
C TYR A 131 1.84 13.40 9.01
N SER A 132 2.36 13.88 10.14
CA SER A 132 1.51 14.25 11.27
C SER A 132 0.85 15.62 11.10
N PRO A 133 -0.49 15.74 11.21
CA PRO A 133 -1.17 17.02 11.37
C PRO A 133 -1.07 17.55 12.81
N HIS A 134 -0.51 16.77 13.75
CA HIS A 134 -0.53 17.07 15.19
C HIS A 134 0.78 17.63 15.73
N GLY A 135 1.65 18.13 14.85
CA GLY A 135 2.90 18.81 15.20
C GLY A 135 4.11 17.89 15.38
N TYR A 136 4.06 16.65 14.90
CA TYR A 136 5.22 15.76 14.86
C TYR A 136 5.92 15.82 13.48
N ASP A 137 7.21 16.15 13.49
CA ASP A 137 8.01 16.33 12.27
C ASP A 137 8.74 15.06 11.80
N GLY A 138 8.46 13.92 12.42
CA GLY A 138 9.03 12.65 12.00
C GLY A 138 8.60 12.27 10.57
N ARG A 139 9.50 11.57 9.89
CA ARG A 139 9.37 11.23 8.47
C ARG A 139 9.33 9.73 8.28
N ILE A 140 8.45 9.27 7.42
CA ILE A 140 8.46 7.88 6.96
C ILE A 140 9.31 7.82 5.70
N ASP A 141 10.30 6.93 5.66
CA ASP A 141 11.27 6.88 4.57
C ASP A 141 10.60 6.75 3.21
N LEU A 142 9.63 5.85 3.04
CA LEU A 142 8.79 5.78 1.85
C LEU A 142 7.32 5.54 2.21
N THR A 143 6.41 6.30 1.62
CA THR A 143 4.96 6.06 1.71
C THR A 143 4.38 5.82 0.33
N LEU A 144 3.57 4.76 0.20
CA LEU A 144 2.95 4.33 -1.05
C LEU A 144 1.46 4.70 -1.06
N PHE A 145 1.02 5.26 -2.18
CA PHE A 145 -0.36 5.67 -2.43
C PHE A 145 -0.91 4.99 -3.68
N LEU A 146 -2.20 4.69 -3.67
CA LEU A 146 -2.99 4.34 -4.85
C LEU A 146 -4.07 5.41 -5.03
N ASN A 147 -4.02 6.16 -6.13
CA ASN A 147 -4.92 7.27 -6.44
C ASN A 147 -5.08 8.21 -5.24
N GLY A 148 -3.95 8.52 -4.61
CA GLY A 148 -3.88 9.41 -3.45
C GLY A 148 -4.31 8.83 -2.11
N ILE A 149 -4.74 7.57 -2.06
CA ILE A 149 -5.13 6.87 -0.83
C ILE A 149 -3.92 6.06 -0.32
N PRO A 150 -3.52 6.18 0.96
CA PRO A 150 -2.33 5.51 1.48
C PRO A 150 -2.55 3.99 1.56
N VAL A 151 -1.58 3.22 1.10
CA VAL A 151 -1.68 1.75 1.01
C VAL A 151 -0.54 1.04 1.72
N ALA A 152 0.66 1.60 1.77
CA ALA A 152 1.77 1.04 2.53
C ALA A 152 2.76 2.10 3.02
N THR A 153 3.54 1.78 4.05
CA THR A 153 4.71 2.55 4.47
C THR A 153 5.93 1.64 4.55
N LEU A 154 7.12 2.21 4.38
CA LEU A 154 8.39 1.51 4.52
C LEU A 154 9.33 2.34 5.39
N GLU A 155 9.96 1.68 6.36
CA GLU A 155 11.14 2.18 7.08
C GLU A 155 12.33 1.35 6.63
N LEU A 156 13.36 2.02 6.14
CA LEU A 156 14.54 1.44 5.52
C LEU A 156 15.72 1.60 6.47
N LYS A 157 16.53 0.56 6.58
CA LYS A 157 17.81 0.64 7.26
C LYS A 157 18.88 -0.01 6.41
N SER A 158 20.00 0.67 6.22
CA SER A 158 21.18 0.08 5.57
C SER A 158 22.08 -0.61 6.59
N CYS A 159 22.86 -1.59 6.13
CA CYS A 159 23.98 -2.22 6.84
C CYS A 159 23.62 -3.21 7.98
N PHE A 160 24.16 -4.44 7.90
CA PHE A 160 24.16 -5.51 8.92
C PHE A 160 22.80 -6.08 9.35
N LYS A 161 22.76 -7.34 9.82
CA LYS A 161 21.52 -8.03 10.23
C LYS A 161 20.77 -7.33 11.38
N GLN A 162 21.47 -6.64 12.28
CA GLN A 162 20.86 -5.90 13.40
C GLN A 162 20.01 -4.69 12.98
N SER A 163 20.15 -4.22 11.73
CA SER A 163 19.41 -3.06 11.22
C SER A 163 17.91 -3.28 11.07
N LEU A 164 17.45 -4.53 10.91
CA LEU A 164 16.01 -4.81 10.80
C LEU A 164 15.28 -4.51 12.11
N GLU A 165 15.88 -4.84 13.26
CA GLU A 165 15.30 -4.50 14.56
C GLU A 165 15.25 -2.99 14.79
N ASN A 166 16.21 -2.22 14.25
CA ASN A 166 16.16 -0.77 14.32
C ASN A 166 14.98 -0.20 13.51
N ALA A 167 14.70 -0.73 12.32
CA ALA A 167 13.52 -0.33 11.54
C ALA A 167 12.21 -0.67 12.27
N LYS A 168 12.13 -1.86 12.89
CA LYS A 168 10.97 -2.24 13.73
C LYS A 168 10.85 -1.35 14.97
N LYS A 169 11.96 -1.02 15.61
CA LYS A 169 12.02 -0.13 16.78
C LYS A 169 11.52 1.27 16.43
N GLN A 170 11.94 1.82 15.29
CA GLN A 170 11.46 3.11 14.79
C GLN A 170 9.93 3.12 14.61
N TYR A 171 9.33 2.04 14.12
CA TYR A 171 7.87 1.92 14.10
C TYR A 171 7.22 1.84 15.48
N ARG A 172 7.85 1.14 16.43
CA ARG A 172 7.32 0.94 17.80
C ARG A 172 7.39 2.21 18.64
N GLU A 173 8.45 3.00 18.49
CA GLU A 173 8.77 4.12 19.37
C GLU A 173 8.48 5.48 18.72
N ASP A 174 8.82 5.64 17.44
CA ASP A 174 8.77 6.96 16.76
C ASP A 174 7.59 7.11 15.80
N ARG A 175 7.00 6.02 15.28
CA ARG A 175 5.84 6.05 14.36
C ARG A 175 4.56 5.60 15.05
N LEU A 176 4.25 6.27 16.16
CA LEU A 176 3.08 5.94 16.95
C LEU A 176 1.78 6.25 16.18
N PRO A 177 0.73 5.42 16.32
CA PRO A 177 -0.57 5.68 15.70
C PRO A 177 -1.32 6.86 16.32
N LYS A 178 -0.75 7.50 17.33
CA LYS A 178 -1.25 8.72 17.97
C LYS A 178 -0.11 9.68 18.26
N THR A 179 -0.37 10.97 18.08
CA THR A 179 0.50 12.07 18.49
C THR A 179 -0.32 13.04 19.33
N ASN A 180 0.20 13.44 20.48
CA ASN A 180 -0.49 14.37 21.39
C ASN A 180 -1.94 13.92 21.71
N GLY A 181 -2.12 12.61 21.91
CA GLY A 181 -3.43 12.00 22.22
C GLY A 181 -4.40 11.87 21.04
N ARG A 182 -4.06 12.41 19.87
CA ARG A 182 -4.90 12.40 18.66
C ARG A 182 -4.45 11.33 17.68
N ASP A 183 -5.40 10.70 17.01
CA ASP A 183 -5.12 9.65 16.02
C ASP A 183 -4.32 10.22 14.84
N GLU A 184 -3.26 9.51 14.47
CA GLU A 184 -2.47 9.78 13.27
C GLU A 184 -3.20 9.22 12.05
N PRO A 185 -3.73 10.06 11.14
CA PRO A 185 -4.64 9.55 10.12
C PRO A 185 -3.93 8.58 9.15
N LEU A 186 -2.63 8.76 8.88
CA LEU A 186 -1.84 7.84 8.05
C LEU A 186 -1.61 6.47 8.70
N LEU A 187 -1.48 6.42 10.02
CA LEU A 187 -1.05 5.23 10.78
C LEU A 187 -2.20 4.53 11.52
N SER A 188 -3.39 5.12 11.47
CA SER A 188 -4.60 4.58 12.07
C SER A 188 -4.99 3.26 11.39
N PHE A 189 -5.13 2.20 12.18
CA PHE A 189 -5.59 0.89 11.72
C PHE A 189 -6.88 1.01 10.89
N ARG A 190 -6.97 0.26 9.79
CA ARG A 190 -8.04 0.28 8.76
C ARG A 190 -8.20 1.56 7.94
N ARG A 191 -7.92 2.73 8.51
CA ARG A 191 -8.15 4.04 7.90
C ARG A 191 -6.93 4.61 7.17
N GLY A 192 -5.73 4.25 7.61
CA GLY A 192 -4.46 4.70 7.05
C GLY A 192 -3.86 3.70 6.07
N ALA A 193 -2.53 3.64 6.01
CA ALA A 193 -1.81 2.60 5.29
C ALA A 193 -2.20 1.20 5.80
N LEU A 194 -2.24 0.23 4.88
CA LEU A 194 -2.75 -1.12 5.15
C LEU A 194 -1.67 -2.08 5.64
N VAL A 195 -0.42 -1.77 5.34
CA VAL A 195 0.76 -2.56 5.70
C VAL A 195 1.96 -1.64 5.90
N HIS A 196 2.82 -1.99 6.85
CA HIS A 196 4.03 -1.27 7.20
C HIS A 196 5.21 -2.23 7.11
N PHE A 197 6.16 -1.95 6.23
CA PHE A 197 7.35 -2.77 6.02
C PHE A 197 8.55 -2.17 6.74
N ALA A 198 9.26 -3.00 7.51
CA ALA A 198 10.60 -2.74 8.00
C ALA A 198 11.56 -3.50 7.09
N VAL A 199 12.51 -2.80 6.47
CA VAL A 199 13.33 -3.35 5.38
C VAL A 199 14.80 -3.05 5.61
N ASN A 200 15.65 -4.06 5.46
CA ASN A 200 17.06 -3.85 5.19
C ASN A 200 17.46 -4.58 3.89
N GLN A 201 18.76 -4.68 3.60
CA GLN A 201 19.25 -5.34 2.38
C GLN A 201 19.06 -6.86 2.36
N PHE A 202 18.78 -7.47 3.52
CA PHE A 202 18.75 -8.94 3.70
C PHE A 202 17.35 -9.49 3.99
N GLU A 203 16.53 -8.75 4.74
CA GLU A 203 15.27 -9.21 5.30
C GLU A 203 14.19 -8.13 5.25
N VAL A 204 12.96 -8.58 5.10
CA VAL A 204 11.74 -7.78 5.22
C VAL A 204 10.91 -8.34 6.36
N ALA A 205 10.44 -7.45 7.23
CA ALA A 205 9.37 -7.73 8.16
C ALA A 205 8.19 -6.79 7.89
N MET A 206 6.98 -7.22 8.22
CA MET A 206 5.78 -6.43 8.01
C MET A 206 4.83 -6.49 9.20
N THR A 207 4.00 -5.47 9.33
CA THR A 207 2.84 -5.47 10.21
C THR A 207 1.69 -4.75 9.54
N THR A 208 0.46 -5.14 9.87
CA THR A 208 -0.76 -4.50 9.36
C THR A 208 -1.43 -3.61 10.40
N LYS A 209 -0.85 -3.52 11.61
CA LYS A 209 -1.34 -2.69 12.70
C LYS A 209 -0.19 -2.24 13.60
N LEU A 210 0.04 -0.92 13.63
CA LEU A 210 0.91 -0.30 14.62
C LEU A 210 0.18 -0.17 15.96
N ALA A 211 0.87 -0.50 17.04
CA ALA A 211 0.38 -0.51 18.41
C ALA A 211 1.48 -0.13 19.43
N GLY A 212 2.38 0.79 19.05
CA GLY A 212 3.54 1.17 19.85
C GLY A 212 4.45 -0.03 20.13
N ASP A 213 4.91 -0.19 21.37
CA ASP A 213 5.73 -1.33 21.80
C ASP A 213 5.07 -2.69 21.58
N SER A 214 3.73 -2.74 21.58
CA SER A 214 2.96 -3.96 21.32
C SER A 214 2.86 -4.32 19.83
N THR A 215 3.50 -3.54 18.95
CA THR A 215 3.53 -3.82 17.51
C THR A 215 4.26 -5.13 17.25
N PHE A 216 3.52 -6.08 16.71
CA PHE A 216 4.04 -7.37 16.29
C PHE A 216 4.37 -7.35 14.79
N PHE A 217 5.60 -7.75 14.46
CA PHE A 217 6.09 -7.85 13.08
C PHE A 217 6.22 -9.31 12.67
N LEU A 218 5.66 -9.64 11.51
CA LEU A 218 5.78 -10.92 10.85
C LEU A 218 6.93 -10.89 9.84
N PRO A 219 7.75 -11.94 9.73
CA PRO A 219 8.69 -12.08 8.62
C PRO A 219 7.94 -12.07 7.27
N PHE A 220 8.49 -11.38 6.29
CA PHE A 220 7.96 -11.32 4.91
C PHE A 220 9.02 -11.71 3.88
N ASN A 221 9.89 -12.65 4.25
CA ASN A 221 10.99 -13.17 3.43
C ASN A 221 10.52 -14.24 2.43
N GLN A 222 11.29 -14.45 1.35
CA GLN A 222 11.07 -15.44 0.30
C GLN A 222 11.41 -16.88 0.68
N GLY A 223 12.10 -17.09 1.80
CA GLY A 223 12.76 -18.35 2.14
C GLY A 223 14.06 -18.54 1.35
N THR A 224 14.92 -19.45 1.84
CA THR A 224 16.12 -19.87 1.12
C THR A 224 15.82 -21.03 0.18
N ARG A 225 16.66 -21.26 -0.82
CA ARG A 225 16.59 -22.41 -1.76
C ARG A 225 16.58 -23.76 -1.03
N GLU A 226 17.19 -23.83 0.14
CA GLU A 226 17.21 -25.03 1.00
C GLU A 226 15.96 -25.17 1.88
N GLY A 227 14.98 -24.25 1.75
CA GLY A 227 13.74 -24.27 2.52
C GLY A 227 13.83 -23.63 3.91
N GLY A 228 14.90 -22.88 4.18
CA GLY A 228 15.14 -22.17 5.43
C GLY A 228 14.47 -20.79 5.49
N ALA A 229 14.53 -20.16 6.67
CA ALA A 229 14.08 -18.79 6.87
C ALA A 229 15.08 -17.77 6.31
N GLY A 230 14.60 -16.58 5.91
CA GLY A 230 15.44 -15.53 5.33
C GLY A 230 15.31 -15.44 3.81
N ASN A 231 16.25 -14.76 3.17
CA ASN A 231 16.35 -14.63 1.71
C ASN A 231 17.74 -15.07 1.27
N ASP A 232 17.83 -15.72 0.12
CA ASP A 232 19.12 -15.96 -0.52
C ASP A 232 19.67 -14.66 -1.11
N GLN A 233 21.00 -14.51 -1.07
CA GLN A 233 21.66 -13.45 -1.82
C GLN A 233 21.51 -13.73 -3.32
N PRO A 234 21.00 -12.78 -4.12
CA PRO A 234 20.86 -12.98 -5.55
C PRO A 234 22.23 -13.19 -6.19
N LEU A 235 22.27 -14.02 -7.24
CA LEU A 235 23.48 -14.13 -8.06
C LEU A 235 23.73 -12.79 -8.75
N PRO A 236 24.98 -12.33 -8.86
CA PRO A 236 25.29 -11.11 -9.59
C PRO A 236 24.82 -11.18 -11.04
N VAL A 237 24.24 -10.10 -11.55
CA VAL A 237 23.82 -9.97 -12.95
C VAL A 237 24.66 -8.86 -13.57
N ASN A 238 25.32 -9.14 -14.70
CA ASN A 238 26.21 -8.18 -15.38
C ASN A 238 27.30 -7.55 -14.47
N GLY A 239 27.73 -8.29 -13.44
CA GLY A 239 28.74 -7.81 -12.48
C GLY A 239 28.18 -6.96 -11.33
N GLU A 240 26.87 -6.70 -11.29
CA GLU A 240 26.21 -6.00 -10.19
C GLU A 240 25.64 -7.01 -9.18
N GLU A 241 25.95 -6.81 -7.90
CA GLU A 241 25.35 -7.59 -6.82
C GLU A 241 23.86 -7.23 -6.66
N GLY A 242 22.98 -8.23 -6.62
CA GLY A 242 21.58 -8.01 -6.31
C GLY A 242 21.35 -7.73 -4.83
N ILE A 243 20.15 -7.25 -4.48
CA ILE A 243 19.74 -7.05 -3.08
C ILE A 243 18.77 -8.17 -2.70
N ALA A 244 19.00 -8.87 -1.60
CA ALA A 244 18.18 -10.03 -1.21
C ALA A 244 16.72 -9.66 -0.92
N THR A 245 16.45 -8.40 -0.56
CA THR A 245 15.09 -7.86 -0.42
C THR A 245 14.51 -7.27 -1.71
N GLY A 246 15.23 -7.40 -2.83
CA GLY A 246 14.86 -6.84 -4.13
C GLY A 246 13.50 -7.27 -4.64
N TYR A 247 13.06 -8.49 -4.29
CA TYR A 247 11.73 -8.99 -4.60
C TYR A 247 10.60 -8.09 -4.10
N LEU A 248 10.83 -7.29 -3.05
CA LEU A 248 9.82 -6.37 -2.55
C LEU A 248 9.45 -5.36 -3.62
N TRP A 249 10.41 -4.66 -4.23
CA TRP A 249 10.11 -3.68 -5.28
C TRP A 249 10.05 -4.29 -6.69
N GLN A 250 10.78 -5.37 -6.96
CA GLN A 250 10.82 -6.01 -8.28
C GLN A 250 9.67 -6.98 -8.55
N GLU A 251 9.03 -7.50 -7.50
CA GLU A 251 7.89 -8.43 -7.64
C GLU A 251 6.64 -7.91 -6.94
N ILE A 252 6.71 -7.65 -5.62
CA ILE A 252 5.51 -7.38 -4.80
C ILE A 252 4.91 -6.01 -5.11
N LEU A 253 5.74 -4.98 -5.20
CA LEU A 253 5.31 -3.60 -5.46
C LEU A 253 5.20 -3.27 -6.96
N GLN A 254 5.39 -4.24 -7.87
CA GLN A 254 5.06 -4.00 -9.27
C GLN A 254 3.57 -3.63 -9.40
N PRO A 255 3.19 -2.59 -10.18
CA PRO A 255 1.83 -2.04 -10.17
C PRO A 255 0.71 -3.08 -10.26
N ASP A 256 0.76 -3.95 -11.27
CA ASP A 256 -0.23 -5.02 -11.47
C ASP A 256 -0.29 -6.01 -10.31
N ASN A 257 0.85 -6.36 -9.73
CA ASN A 257 0.94 -7.28 -8.60
C ASN A 257 0.36 -6.67 -7.34
N PHE A 258 0.69 -5.41 -7.07
CA PHE A 258 0.22 -4.71 -5.88
C PHE A 258 -1.28 -4.42 -5.95
N LEU A 259 -1.79 -3.98 -7.11
CA LEU A 259 -3.22 -3.81 -7.35
C LEU A 259 -3.99 -5.14 -7.16
N ARG A 260 -3.41 -6.26 -7.60
CA ARG A 260 -4.00 -7.58 -7.36
C ARG A 260 -3.98 -7.99 -5.88
N ILE A 261 -2.92 -7.68 -5.14
CA ILE A 261 -2.87 -7.90 -3.69
C ILE A 261 -3.99 -7.12 -3.00
N LEU A 262 -4.13 -5.83 -3.34
CA LEU A 262 -5.15 -4.95 -2.78
C LEU A 262 -6.58 -5.38 -3.16
N SER A 263 -6.80 -5.95 -4.33
CA SER A 263 -8.15 -6.40 -4.73
C SER A 263 -8.53 -7.78 -4.21
N ARG A 264 -7.58 -8.74 -4.14
CA ARG A 264 -7.93 -10.16 -3.94
C ARG A 264 -7.32 -10.81 -2.71
N TYR A 265 -6.15 -10.38 -2.26
CA TYR A 265 -5.38 -11.13 -1.26
C TYR A 265 -5.38 -10.49 0.13
N LEU A 266 -5.56 -9.18 0.20
CA LEU A 266 -5.70 -8.49 1.48
C LEU A 266 -7.12 -8.71 2.04
N HIS A 267 -7.24 -9.12 3.31
CA HIS A 267 -8.55 -9.40 3.91
C HIS A 267 -8.64 -8.82 5.32
N LEU A 268 -9.79 -8.23 5.66
CA LEU A 268 -10.11 -7.83 7.03
C LEU A 268 -10.95 -8.94 7.67
N GLU A 269 -10.34 -9.74 8.53
CA GLU A 269 -11.03 -10.75 9.33
C GLU A 269 -11.70 -10.05 10.51
N VAL A 270 -12.99 -10.35 10.73
CA VAL A 270 -13.75 -9.87 11.91
C VAL A 270 -14.27 -11.07 12.68
N LYS A 271 -13.78 -11.23 13.91
CA LYS A 271 -14.26 -12.25 14.86
C LYS A 271 -15.09 -11.58 15.94
N VAL A 272 -16.20 -12.20 16.34
CA VAL A 272 -16.98 -11.78 17.51
C VAL A 272 -16.58 -12.69 18.65
N GLU A 273 -15.94 -12.11 19.67
CA GLU A 273 -15.55 -12.80 20.90
C GLU A 273 -16.49 -12.33 22.02
N GLU A 274 -16.83 -13.22 22.96
CA GLU A 274 -17.59 -12.86 24.16
C GLU A 274 -16.61 -12.59 25.30
N ASP A 275 -16.77 -11.47 26.01
CA ASP A 275 -15.97 -11.20 27.21
C ASP A 275 -16.51 -11.97 28.43
N GLU A 276 -15.76 -11.94 29.53
CA GLU A 276 -16.11 -12.65 30.78
C GLU A 276 -17.45 -12.22 31.40
N LEU A 277 -18.04 -11.11 30.91
CA LEU A 277 -19.32 -10.55 31.35
C LEU A 277 -20.45 -10.76 30.33
N GLY A 278 -20.22 -11.59 29.30
CA GLY A 278 -21.22 -11.91 28.27
C GLY A 278 -21.37 -10.85 27.18
N ARG A 279 -20.48 -9.84 27.12
CA ARG A 279 -20.56 -8.77 26.12
C ARG A 279 -19.80 -9.17 24.88
N GLN A 280 -20.42 -8.98 23.72
CA GLN A 280 -19.79 -9.23 22.43
C GLN A 280 -18.78 -8.13 22.10
N LYS A 281 -17.56 -8.53 21.78
CA LYS A 281 -16.46 -7.68 21.33
C LYS A 281 -16.02 -8.12 19.93
N LYS A 282 -16.04 -7.19 18.98
CA LYS A 282 -15.47 -7.41 17.65
C LYS A 282 -13.95 -7.29 17.70
N LYS A 283 -13.26 -8.29 17.20
CA LYS A 283 -11.81 -8.32 16.99
C LYS A 283 -11.53 -8.33 15.50
N GLU A 284 -10.87 -7.28 15.05
CA GLU A 284 -10.58 -7.06 13.63
C GLU A 284 -9.09 -7.30 13.38
N THR A 285 -8.76 -8.09 12.36
CA THR A 285 -7.39 -8.42 11.97
C THR A 285 -7.22 -8.21 10.46
N MET A 286 -6.33 -7.31 10.06
CA MET A 286 -5.96 -7.15 8.66
C MET A 286 -4.91 -8.20 8.28
N ILE A 287 -5.24 -9.07 7.33
CA ILE A 287 -4.42 -10.18 6.88
C ILE A 287 -3.82 -9.83 5.52
N PHE A 288 -2.53 -9.51 5.52
CA PHE A 288 -1.72 -9.39 4.31
C PHE A 288 -1.19 -10.77 3.89
N PRO A 289 -1.20 -11.13 2.59
CA PRO A 289 -0.78 -12.46 2.15
C PRO A 289 0.68 -12.72 2.52
N ARG A 290 1.02 -13.95 2.90
CA ARG A 290 2.44 -14.34 3.02
C ARG A 290 3.07 -14.43 1.63
N TYR A 291 4.37 -14.13 1.53
CA TYR A 291 5.08 -14.17 0.25
C TYR A 291 4.88 -15.50 -0.51
N HIS A 292 5.09 -16.64 0.16
CA HIS A 292 4.96 -17.95 -0.48
C HIS A 292 3.54 -18.25 -0.96
N GLN A 293 2.51 -17.86 -0.19
CA GLN A 293 1.11 -18.03 -0.60
C GLN A 293 0.83 -17.26 -1.87
N TRP A 294 1.29 -16.00 -1.92
CA TRP A 294 1.21 -15.17 -3.12
C TRP A 294 1.97 -15.79 -4.30
N LYS A 295 3.22 -16.22 -4.10
CA LYS A 295 4.08 -16.79 -5.15
C LYS A 295 3.50 -18.06 -5.76
N VAL A 296 2.96 -18.96 -4.94
CA VAL A 296 2.28 -20.17 -5.41
C VAL A 296 1.09 -19.82 -6.30
N VAL A 297 0.24 -18.89 -5.86
CA VAL A 297 -0.92 -18.45 -6.66
C VAL A 297 -0.48 -17.81 -7.98
N GLN A 298 0.62 -17.04 -7.97
CA GLN A 298 1.18 -16.47 -9.20
C GLN A 298 1.63 -17.53 -10.20
N ASN A 299 2.40 -18.51 -9.74
CA ASN A 299 2.90 -19.58 -10.60
C ASN A 299 1.74 -20.39 -11.19
N LEU A 300 0.70 -20.66 -10.42
CA LEU A 300 -0.50 -21.36 -10.89
C LEU A 300 -1.25 -20.53 -11.95
N LEU A 301 -1.47 -19.23 -11.72
CA LEU A 301 -2.13 -18.36 -12.69
C LEU A 301 -1.33 -18.23 -13.99
N ALA A 302 0.00 -18.12 -13.91
CA ALA A 302 0.86 -18.10 -15.10
C ALA A 302 0.78 -19.42 -15.88
N THR A 303 0.77 -20.56 -15.18
CA THR A 303 0.66 -21.90 -15.79
C THR A 303 -0.69 -22.09 -16.50
N VAL A 304 -1.80 -21.71 -15.84
CA VAL A 304 -3.14 -21.83 -16.43
C VAL A 304 -3.33 -20.83 -17.58
N GLY A 305 -2.81 -19.61 -17.45
CA GLY A 305 -2.81 -18.61 -18.52
C GLY A 305 -2.06 -19.08 -19.77
N LEU A 306 -0.87 -19.67 -19.60
CA LEU A 306 -0.11 -20.32 -20.69
C LEU A 306 -0.85 -21.51 -21.29
N GLY A 307 -1.52 -22.33 -20.46
CA GLY A 307 -2.33 -23.47 -20.91
C GLY A 307 -3.55 -23.06 -21.75
N CYS A 308 -4.17 -21.92 -21.46
CA CYS A 308 -5.25 -21.36 -22.27
C CYS A 308 -4.74 -20.83 -23.63
N VAL A 309 -3.55 -20.21 -23.67
CA VAL A 309 -2.94 -19.75 -24.94
C VAL A 309 -2.55 -20.94 -25.84
N LEU A 310 -2.02 -22.03 -25.26
CA LEU A 310 -1.68 -23.24 -26.03
C LEU A 310 -2.90 -24.01 -26.56
N LYS A 311 -4.08 -23.89 -25.95
CA LYS A 311 -5.32 -24.50 -26.47
C LYS A 311 -5.94 -23.73 -27.63
N VAL A 312 -5.62 -22.43 -27.79
CA VAL A 312 -6.14 -21.59 -28.88
C VAL A 312 -5.27 -21.69 -30.15
N MET A 313 -4.03 -22.20 -30.07
CA MET A 313 -3.15 -22.42 -31.23
C MET A 313 -3.16 -23.86 -31.78
N LYS A 314 -4.14 -24.69 -31.39
CA LYS A 314 -4.37 -26.02 -31.99
C LYS A 314 -5.84 -26.19 -32.40
N ILE A 315 -6.24 -25.47 -33.45
CA ILE A 315 -7.30 -25.87 -34.39
C ILE A 315 -6.83 -25.43 -35.78
#